data_AF-A0A1F5S8U1-F1
#
_entry.id   AF-A0A1F5S8U1-F1
#
_cell.length_a   1.000
_cell.length_b   1.000
_cell.length_c   1.000
_cell.angle_alpha   90.00
_cell.angle_beta   90.00
_cell.angle_gamma   90.00
#
_symmetry.space_group_name_H-M   'P 1'
#
loop_
_entity.id
_entity.type
_entity.pdbx_description
1 polymer ?
#
loop_
_entity_poly.entity_id
_entity_poly.type
_entity_poly.pdbx_seq_one_letter_code
_entity_poly.pdbx_strand_id
1 'polypeptide(L)'
;MFTNLLFPYITSKQIAFNILVEVLMIFWLALVVKYPEVRPKKSFITYGLAAFFAALLGSSIFGVDFNLSFWGDIERMLGWFHIFHFFLYYLIIITVFRNLKDWRNLFIVSIVAAGIVSLYSLFKIPYSTIGNTAYVSGYVIFNIYFALILFFRRRDEENKISAK
;
A
#
# COMPACT_ATOMS: atom_id res chain seq x y z
N MET A 1 16.70 -3.97 7.08
CA MET A 1 16.18 -4.19 8.44
C MET A 1 16.38 -5.63 8.92
N PHE A 2 16.36 -6.65 8.05
CA PHE A 2 16.78 -8.02 8.44
C PHE A 2 17.58 -8.66 7.30
N THR A 3 18.91 -8.75 7.44
CA THR A 3 19.80 -9.24 6.37
C THR A 3 20.04 -10.74 6.40
N ASN A 4 19.79 -11.39 7.55
CA ASN A 4 20.08 -12.81 7.77
C ASN A 4 18.85 -13.72 7.56
N LEU A 5 17.82 -13.23 6.87
CA LEU A 5 16.65 -14.04 6.49
C LEU A 5 16.95 -14.79 5.18
N LEU A 6 16.29 -15.94 4.97
CA LEU A 6 16.40 -16.70 3.71
C LEU A 6 15.95 -15.88 2.48
N PHE A 7 14.90 -15.07 2.64
CA PHE A 7 14.38 -14.17 1.60
C PHE A 7 14.37 -12.71 2.09
N PRO A 8 15.53 -12.07 2.22
CA PRO A 8 15.66 -10.80 2.91
C PRO A 8 14.98 -9.64 2.17
N TYR A 9 14.70 -9.75 0.88
CA TYR A 9 14.01 -8.69 0.15
C TYR A 9 12.49 -8.70 0.30
N ILE A 10 11.88 -9.87 0.54
CA ILE A 10 10.43 -10.03 0.63
C ILE A 10 10.04 -10.09 2.10
N THR A 11 10.53 -11.11 2.83
CA THR A 11 10.20 -11.34 4.23
C THR A 11 10.51 -10.13 5.10
N SER A 12 11.68 -9.49 4.93
CA SER A 12 12.07 -8.36 5.78
C SER A 12 11.15 -7.15 5.61
N LYS A 13 10.67 -6.90 4.39
CA LYS A 13 9.79 -5.76 4.07
C LYS A 13 8.36 -6.04 4.50
N GLN A 14 7.87 -7.25 4.28
CA GLN A 14 6.52 -7.63 4.69
C GLN A 14 6.39 -7.61 6.22
N ILE A 15 7.36 -8.16 6.96
CA ILE A 15 7.34 -8.11 8.43
C ILE A 15 7.38 -6.66 8.93
N ALA A 16 8.29 -5.83 8.40
CA ALA A 16 8.37 -4.41 8.77
C ALA A 16 7.07 -3.67 8.46
N PHE A 17 6.42 -3.96 7.33
CA PHE A 17 5.12 -3.38 6.96
C PHE A 17 4.02 -3.81 7.93
N ASN A 18 3.90 -5.11 8.26
CA ASN A 18 2.86 -5.58 9.18
C ASN A 18 3.02 -4.91 10.55
N ILE A 19 4.24 -4.89 11.11
CA ILE A 19 4.51 -4.24 12.41
C ILE A 19 4.11 -2.77 12.38
N LEU A 20 4.48 -2.06 11.30
CA LEU A 20 4.10 -0.65 11.14
C LEU A 20 2.58 -0.48 11.11
N VAL A 21 1.88 -1.33 10.36
CA VAL A 21 0.41 -1.29 10.24
C VAL A 21 -0.28 -1.66 11.55
N GLU A 22 0.22 -2.64 12.30
CA GLU A 22 -0.29 -3.02 13.62
C GLU A 22 -0.17 -1.85 14.61
N VAL A 23 0.99 -1.18 14.63
CA VAL A 23 1.20 0.03 15.44
C VAL A 23 0.23 1.14 15.02
N LEU A 24 0.10 1.41 13.72
CA LEU A 24 -0.84 2.41 13.21
C LEU A 24 -2.29 2.04 13.50
N MET A 25 -2.64 0.75 13.50
CA MET A 25 -3.98 0.26 13.80
C MET A 25 -4.39 0.63 15.22
N ILE A 26 -3.49 0.52 16.20
CA ILE A 26 -3.76 0.93 17.59
C ILE A 26 -4.16 2.41 17.65
N PHE A 27 -3.37 3.29 17.02
CA PHE A 27 -3.66 4.72 16.98
C PHE A 27 -4.94 5.03 16.20
N TRP A 28 -5.17 4.33 15.09
CA TRP A 28 -6.35 4.49 14.26
C TRP A 28 -7.62 4.05 14.99
N LEU A 29 -7.60 2.94 15.72
CA LEU A 29 -8.71 2.49 16.56
C LEU A 29 -9.02 3.52 17.65
N ALA A 30 -8.00 4.03 18.35
CA ALA A 30 -8.18 5.09 19.34
C ALA A 30 -8.81 6.35 18.73
N LEU A 31 -8.36 6.76 17.53
CA LEU A 31 -8.91 7.88 16.79
C LEU A 31 -10.39 7.68 16.44
N VAL A 32 -10.74 6.52 15.88
CA VAL A 32 -12.09 6.18 15.39
C VAL A 32 -13.11 5.95 16.52
N VAL A 33 -12.63 5.47 17.68
CA VAL A 33 -13.45 5.33 18.89
C VAL A 33 -13.72 6.70 19.52
N LYS A 34 -12.69 7.55 19.64
CA LYS A 34 -12.80 8.86 20.28
C LYS A 34 -13.57 9.89 19.44
N TYR A 35 -13.42 9.84 18.12
CA TYR A 35 -14.00 10.81 17.19
C TYR A 35 -14.85 10.08 16.14
N PRO A 36 -16.13 9.78 16.41
CA PRO A 36 -17.00 9.05 15.48
C PRO A 36 -17.14 9.70 14.10
N GLU A 37 -17.00 11.04 14.01
CA GLU A 37 -16.99 11.82 12.78
C GLU A 37 -15.80 11.50 11.85
N VAL A 38 -14.75 10.85 12.39
CA VAL A 38 -13.61 10.45 11.57
C VAL A 38 -13.77 9.07 10.93
N ARG A 39 -14.81 8.30 11.28
CA ARG A 39 -15.01 6.95 10.73
C ARG A 39 -14.97 6.93 9.21
N PRO A 40 -14.39 5.88 8.59
CA PRO A 40 -14.49 5.66 7.16
C PRO A 40 -15.94 5.77 6.68
N LYS A 41 -16.16 6.57 5.64
CA LYS A 41 -17.49 6.70 5.04
C LYS A 41 -17.91 5.36 4.42
N LYS A 42 -19.22 5.08 4.46
CA LYS A 42 -19.79 3.91 3.77
C LYS A 42 -19.49 4.02 2.28
N SER A 43 -18.86 2.99 1.72
CA SER A 43 -18.45 2.94 0.32
C SER A 43 -18.58 1.52 -0.18
N PHE A 44 -19.17 1.33 -1.36
CA PHE A 44 -19.24 0.03 -2.03
C PHE A 44 -17.84 -0.58 -2.23
N ILE A 45 -16.82 0.25 -2.41
CA ILE A 45 -15.42 -0.21 -2.51
C ILE A 45 -14.98 -0.83 -1.18
N THR A 46 -15.21 -0.14 -0.06
CA THR A 46 -14.85 -0.66 1.27
C THR A 46 -15.61 -1.95 1.59
N TYR A 47 -16.91 -2.02 1.26
CA TYR A 47 -17.70 -3.23 1.46
C TYR A 47 -17.25 -4.38 0.57
N GLY A 48 -16.93 -4.11 -0.70
CA GLY A 48 -16.40 -5.11 -1.63
C GLY A 48 -15.05 -5.66 -1.15
N LEU A 49 -14.15 -4.79 -0.70
CA LEU A 49 -12.88 -5.21 -0.10
C LEU A 49 -13.10 -6.05 1.17
N ALA A 50 -13.97 -5.59 2.09
CA ALA A 50 -14.28 -6.35 3.30
C ALA A 50 -14.84 -7.75 2.97
N ALA A 51 -15.75 -7.83 2.00
CA ALA A 51 -16.31 -9.10 1.54
C ALA A 51 -15.25 -10.00 0.88
N PHE A 52 -14.35 -9.43 0.07
CA PHE A 52 -13.25 -10.15 -0.54
C PHE A 52 -12.29 -10.75 0.52
N PHE A 53 -11.89 -9.96 1.51
CA PHE A 53 -11.01 -10.45 2.58
C PHE A 53 -11.71 -11.43 3.51
N ALA A 54 -13.02 -11.29 3.74
CA ALA A 54 -13.81 -12.29 4.47
C ALA A 54 -13.91 -13.61 3.70
N ALA A 55 -14.12 -13.55 2.38
CA ALA A 55 -14.13 -14.73 1.52
C ALA A 55 -12.76 -15.43 1.49
N LEU A 56 -11.66 -14.68 1.43
CA LEU A 56 -10.31 -15.22 1.53
C LEU A 56 -10.04 -15.87 2.89
N LEU A 57 -10.53 -15.29 3.99
CA LEU A 57 -10.42 -15.90 5.32
C LEU A 57 -11.18 -17.23 5.36
N GLY A 58 -12.42 -17.24 4.86
CA GLY A 58 -13.21 -18.47 4.73
C GLY A 58 -12.48 -19.52 3.89
N SER A 59 -11.96 -19.14 2.72
CA SER A 59 -11.17 -20.03 1.86
C SER A 59 -9.91 -20.55 2.57
N SER A 60 -9.29 -19.78 3.45
CA SER A 60 -8.12 -20.22 4.21
C SER A 60 -8.51 -21.27 5.25
N ILE A 61 -9.62 -21.06 5.98
CA ILE A 61 -10.13 -21.97 7.02
C ILE A 61 -10.59 -23.30 6.41
N PHE A 62 -11.27 -23.27 5.27
CA PHE A 62 -11.75 -24.46 4.57
C PHE A 62 -10.73 -25.03 3.57
N GLY A 63 -9.52 -24.47 3.53
CA GLY A 63 -8.44 -24.94 2.66
C GLY A 63 -7.80 -26.24 3.16
N VAL A 64 -7.00 -26.86 2.30
CA VAL A 64 -6.28 -28.12 2.61
C VAL A 64 -5.28 -27.93 3.76
N ASP A 65 -4.58 -26.80 3.76
CA ASP A 65 -3.63 -26.43 4.80
C ASP A 65 -3.92 -25.00 5.28
N PHE A 66 -4.57 -24.90 6.44
CA PHE A 66 -4.88 -23.61 7.06
C PHE A 66 -3.62 -22.83 7.43
N ASN A 67 -2.56 -23.49 7.91
CA ASN A 67 -1.34 -22.81 8.35
C ASN A 67 -0.67 -22.12 7.15
N LEU A 68 -0.50 -22.85 6.06
CA LEU A 68 0.05 -22.31 4.82
C LEU A 68 -0.87 -21.24 4.22
N SER A 69 -2.19 -21.41 4.27
CA SER A 69 -3.13 -20.42 3.71
C SER A 69 -3.15 -19.12 4.52
N PHE A 70 -3.08 -19.22 5.85
CA PHE A 70 -3.17 -18.07 6.74
C PHE A 70 -1.85 -17.27 6.80
N TRP A 71 -0.71 -17.96 6.94
CA TRP A 71 0.62 -17.32 7.05
C TRP A 71 1.30 -17.14 5.69
N GLY A 72 1.08 -18.04 4.75
CA GLY A 72 1.84 -18.10 3.51
C GLY A 72 3.23 -18.69 3.69
N ASP A 73 3.95 -18.85 2.58
CA ASP A 73 5.35 -19.25 2.60
C ASP A 73 6.28 -18.04 2.85
N ILE A 74 7.52 -18.33 3.24
CA ILE A 74 8.53 -17.31 3.52
C ILE A 74 9.07 -16.60 2.26
N GLU A 75 8.96 -17.23 1.09
CA GLU A 75 9.46 -16.70 -0.17
C GLU A 75 8.59 -15.54 -0.64
N ARG A 76 7.26 -15.64 -0.47
CA ARG A 76 6.27 -14.70 -1.01
C ARG A 76 5.51 -13.93 0.04
N MET A 77 5.30 -14.51 1.23
CA MET A 77 4.53 -13.92 2.33
C MET A 77 3.12 -13.45 1.90
N LEU A 78 2.41 -14.28 1.12
CA LEU A 78 1.09 -13.96 0.56
C LEU A 78 -0.09 -14.64 1.30
N GLY A 79 0.13 -15.13 2.53
CA GLY A 79 -0.96 -15.65 3.35
C GLY A 79 -1.97 -14.58 3.72
N TRP A 80 -3.18 -15.02 4.10
CA TRP A 80 -4.28 -14.12 4.47
C TRP A 80 -3.87 -13.03 5.44
N PHE A 81 -3.08 -13.37 6.47
CA PHE A 81 -2.60 -12.43 7.48
C PHE A 81 -1.87 -11.24 6.84
N HIS A 82 -0.90 -11.51 5.97
CA HIS A 82 -0.09 -10.46 5.32
C HIS A 82 -0.91 -9.60 4.38
N ILE A 83 -1.76 -10.21 3.54
CA ILE A 83 -2.58 -9.45 2.60
C ILE A 83 -3.66 -8.62 3.31
N PHE A 84 -4.18 -9.09 4.44
CA PHE A 84 -5.17 -8.36 5.25
C PHE A 84 -4.59 -7.06 5.85
N HIS A 85 -3.29 -6.99 6.11
CA HIS A 85 -2.66 -5.73 6.56
C HIS A 85 -2.77 -4.62 5.50
N PHE A 86 -2.82 -4.94 4.20
CA PHE A 86 -3.10 -3.93 3.18
C PHE A 86 -4.52 -3.39 3.27
N PHE A 87 -5.49 -4.20 3.69
CA PHE A 87 -6.86 -3.74 3.96
C PHE A 87 -6.91 -2.82 5.18
N LEU A 88 -6.21 -3.17 6.27
CA LEU A 88 -6.07 -2.29 7.43
C LEU A 88 -5.41 -0.96 7.04
N TYR A 89 -4.32 -1.01 6.27
CA TYR A 89 -3.65 0.18 5.77
C TYR A 89 -4.55 1.04 4.88
N TYR A 90 -5.36 0.43 4.02
CA TYR A 90 -6.39 1.13 3.25
C TYR A 90 -7.36 1.88 4.17
N LEU A 91 -7.92 1.22 5.19
CA LEU A 91 -8.84 1.86 6.15
C LEU A 91 -8.19 3.04 6.88
N ILE A 92 -6.92 2.90 7.27
CA ILE A 92 -6.15 3.96 7.91
C ILE A 92 -5.97 5.15 6.95
N ILE A 93 -5.52 4.91 5.71
CA ILE A 93 -5.30 6.00 4.74
C ILE A 93 -6.59 6.75 4.46
N ILE A 94 -7.70 6.08 4.13
CA ILE A 94 -8.96 6.78 3.79
C ILE A 94 -9.54 7.56 4.97
N THR A 95 -9.16 7.20 6.20
CA THR A 95 -9.57 7.91 7.42
C THR A 95 -8.79 9.21 7.60
N VAL A 96 -7.47 9.15 7.38
CA VAL A 96 -6.53 10.24 7.64
C VAL A 96 -6.41 11.21 6.45
N PHE A 97 -6.39 10.69 5.22
CA PHE A 97 -6.20 11.47 3.99
C PHE A 97 -7.56 11.94 3.47
N ARG A 98 -8.04 13.07 4.01
CA ARG A 98 -9.40 13.58 3.73
C ARG A 98 -9.44 14.56 2.58
N ASN A 99 -8.34 15.27 2.34
CA ASN A 99 -8.30 16.35 1.38
C ASN A 99 -7.46 15.97 0.18
N LEU A 100 -7.77 16.58 -0.96
CA LEU A 100 -6.99 16.39 -2.18
C LEU A 100 -5.50 16.71 -2.00
N LYS A 101 -5.19 17.69 -1.15
CA LYS A 101 -3.80 18.07 -0.83
C LYS A 101 -3.02 16.89 -0.22
N ASP A 102 -3.66 16.09 0.63
CA ASP A 102 -3.03 14.95 1.30
C ASP A 102 -2.65 13.88 0.27
N TRP A 103 -3.60 13.56 -0.62
CA TRP A 103 -3.39 12.63 -1.74
C TRP A 103 -2.33 13.12 -2.72
N ARG A 104 -2.34 14.43 -3.03
CA ARG A 104 -1.32 15.04 -3.88
C ARG A 104 0.08 14.88 -3.26
N ASN A 105 0.21 15.17 -1.97
CA ASN A 105 1.48 15.02 -1.26
C ASN A 105 1.96 13.57 -1.26
N LEU A 106 1.05 12.60 -1.03
CA LEU A 106 1.37 11.17 -1.10
C LEU A 106 1.95 10.78 -2.46
N PHE A 107 1.28 11.20 -3.54
CA PHE A 107 1.70 10.89 -4.91
C PHE A 107 3.04 11.55 -5.23
N ILE A 108 3.26 12.81 -4.84
CA ILE A 108 4.56 13.48 -5.02
C ILE A 108 5.68 12.72 -4.30
N VAL A 109 5.48 12.39 -3.02
CA VAL A 109 6.48 11.64 -2.23
C VAL A 109 6.77 10.30 -2.89
N SER A 110 5.74 9.58 -3.34
CA SER A 110 5.89 8.30 -4.03
C SER A 110 6.68 8.43 -5.33
N ILE A 111 6.38 9.45 -6.16
CA ILE A 111 7.08 9.72 -7.43
C ILE A 111 8.55 10.07 -7.19
N VAL A 112 8.85 10.91 -6.18
CA VAL A 112 10.23 11.26 -5.83
C VAL A 112 11.00 10.02 -5.38
N ALA A 113 10.40 9.19 -4.52
CA ALA A 113 10.99 7.92 -4.10
C ALA A 113 11.23 6.98 -5.30
N ALA A 114 10.28 6.89 -6.23
CA ALA A 114 10.42 6.11 -7.46
C ALA A 114 11.52 6.64 -8.38
N GLY A 115 11.70 7.96 -8.45
CA GLY A 115 12.82 8.58 -9.15
C GLY A 115 14.16 8.14 -8.57
N ILE A 116 14.31 8.18 -7.24
CA ILE A 116 15.53 7.72 -6.55
C ILE A 116 15.79 6.23 -6.81
N VAL A 117 14.75 5.39 -6.67
CA VAL A 117 14.85 3.93 -6.93
C VAL A 117 15.24 3.65 -8.37
N SER A 118 14.69 4.40 -9.33
CA SER A 118 14.97 4.26 -10.77
C SER A 118 16.39 4.70 -11.11
N LEU A 119 16.85 5.84 -10.59
CA LEU A 119 18.23 6.30 -10.77
C LEU A 119 19.22 5.29 -10.18
N TYR A 120 18.95 4.77 -8.99
CA TYR A 120 19.78 3.72 -8.40
C TYR A 120 19.78 2.44 -9.24
N SER A 121 18.64 2.10 -9.85
CA SER A 121 18.52 0.95 -10.76
C SER A 121 19.39 1.10 -12.01
N LEU A 122 19.33 2.28 -12.64
CA LEU A 122 20.05 2.59 -13.87
C LEU A 122 21.56 2.66 -13.68
N PHE A 123 22.02 3.24 -12.56
CA PHE A 123 23.43 3.56 -12.37
C PHE A 123 24.20 2.58 -11.47
N LYS A 124 23.52 1.74 -10.67
CA LYS A 124 24.20 0.82 -9.75
C LYS A 124 23.82 -0.64 -9.96
N ILE A 125 22.56 -1.00 -9.75
CA ILE A 125 22.12 -2.40 -9.70
C ILE A 125 20.72 -2.53 -10.29
N PRO A 126 20.47 -3.37 -11.32
CA PRO A 126 19.19 -3.43 -12.04
C PRO A 126 17.94 -3.72 -11.19
N TYR A 127 18.09 -4.41 -10.06
CA TYR A 127 16.99 -4.72 -9.14
C TYR A 127 16.83 -3.71 -8.00
N SER A 128 17.65 -2.66 -8.01
CA SER A 128 17.66 -1.55 -7.04
C SER A 128 17.68 -2.00 -5.57
N THR A 129 17.24 -1.14 -4.65
CA THR A 129 17.00 -1.49 -3.23
C THR A 129 15.78 -2.40 -3.05
N ILE A 130 15.03 -2.66 -4.14
CA ILE A 130 13.82 -3.47 -4.12
C ILE A 130 14.15 -4.98 -4.12
N GLY A 131 15.22 -5.39 -4.79
CA GLY A 131 15.71 -6.78 -4.77
C GLY A 131 15.15 -7.68 -5.87
N ASN A 132 14.30 -7.13 -6.74
CA ASN A 132 13.78 -7.84 -7.92
C ASN A 132 13.43 -6.85 -9.03
N THR A 133 13.86 -7.11 -10.26
CA THR A 133 13.63 -6.25 -11.42
C THR A 133 12.15 -6.11 -11.77
N ALA A 134 11.36 -7.19 -11.69
CA ALA A 134 9.92 -7.14 -11.92
C ALA A 134 9.19 -6.27 -10.87
N TYR A 135 9.63 -6.31 -9.61
CA TYR A 135 9.08 -5.44 -8.58
C TYR A 135 9.45 -3.97 -8.79
N VAL A 136 10.69 -3.68 -9.22
CA VAL A 136 11.08 -2.31 -9.61
C VAL A 136 10.20 -1.82 -10.76
N SER A 137 10.05 -2.62 -11.82
CA SER A 137 9.23 -2.26 -12.98
C SER A 137 7.78 -2.02 -12.59
N GLY A 138 7.16 -2.92 -11.81
CA GLY A 138 5.80 -2.75 -11.31
C GLY A 138 5.65 -1.48 -10.48
N TYR A 139 6.56 -1.24 -9.53
CA TYR A 139 6.57 -0.03 -8.70
C TYR A 139 6.68 1.25 -9.54
N VAL A 140 7.55 1.28 -10.56
CA VAL A 140 7.72 2.45 -11.44
C VAL A 140 6.47 2.70 -12.29
N ILE A 141 5.81 1.65 -12.82
CA ILE A 141 4.57 1.80 -13.61
C ILE A 141 3.49 2.53 -12.82
N PHE A 142 3.27 2.14 -11.55
CA PHE A 142 2.29 2.84 -10.69
C PHE A 142 2.66 4.30 -10.46
N ASN A 143 3.96 4.61 -10.31
CA ASN A 143 4.41 5.98 -10.10
C ASN A 143 4.34 6.85 -11.37
N ILE A 144 4.54 6.26 -12.55
CA ILE A 144 4.25 6.93 -13.83
C ILE A 144 2.77 7.30 -13.88
N TYR A 145 1.88 6.39 -13.50
CA TYR A 145 0.45 6.67 -13.45
C TYR A 145 0.10 7.79 -12.46
N PHE A 146 0.70 7.81 -11.28
CA PHE A 146 0.54 8.92 -10.32
C PHE A 146 1.02 10.25 -10.89
N ALA A 147 2.16 10.26 -11.61
CA ALA A 147 2.66 11.46 -12.27
C ALA A 147 1.70 11.97 -13.34
N LEU A 148 1.13 11.08 -14.15
CA LEU A 148 0.10 11.43 -15.14
C LEU A 148 -1.15 12.02 -14.49
N ILE A 149 -1.66 11.42 -13.41
CA ILE A 149 -2.79 11.97 -12.65
C ILE A 149 -2.50 13.40 -12.20
N LEU A 150 -1.33 13.64 -11.61
CA LEU A 150 -0.95 14.98 -11.13
C LEU A 150 -0.78 15.98 -12.27
N PHE A 151 -0.21 15.55 -13.40
CA PHE A 151 -0.01 16.38 -14.58
C PHE A 151 -1.33 16.84 -15.20
N PHE A 152 -2.24 15.90 -15.49
CA PHE A 152 -3.54 16.24 -16.09
C PHE A 152 -4.39 17.09 -15.15
N ARG A 153 -4.39 16.78 -13.86
CA ARG A 153 -5.16 17.55 -12.87
C ARG A 153 -4.68 18.98 -12.73
N ARG A 154 -3.37 19.21 -12.74
CA ARG A 154 -2.80 20.57 -12.71
C ARG A 154 -3.19 21.37 -13.94
N ARG A 155 -3.17 20.74 -15.13
CA ARG A 155 -3.58 21.38 -16.38
C ARG A 155 -5.05 21.80 -16.35
N ASP A 156 -5.94 20.95 -15.84
CA ASP A 156 -7.36 21.28 -15.69
C ASP A 156 -7.60 22.45 -14.73
N GLU A 157 -6.81 22.54 -13.66
CA GLU A 157 -6.84 23.66 -12.71
C GLU A 157 -6.38 24.97 -13.38
N GLU A 158 -5.28 24.94 -14.13
CA GLU A 158 -4.76 26.11 -14.88
C GLU A 158 -5.74 26.60 -15.96
N ASN A 159 -6.36 25.68 -16.72
CA ASN A 159 -7.36 26.01 -17.73
C ASN A 159 -8.60 26.71 -17.12
N LYS A 160 -9.05 26.26 -15.95
CA LYS A 160 -10.20 26.88 -15.25
C LYS A 160 -9.90 28.29 -14.75
N ILE A 161 -8.65 28.56 -14.38
CA ILE A 161 -8.22 29.90 -13.95
C ILE A 161 -8.14 30.83 -15.17
N SER A 162 -7.60 30.36 -16.29
CA SER A 162 -7.47 31.17 -17.51
C SER A 162 -8.80 31.49 -18.21
N ALA A 163 -9.85 30.72 -17.94
CA ALA A 163 -11.19 30.92 -18.52
C ALA A 163 -12.07 31.89 -17.70
N LYS A 164 -11.56 32.40 -16.58
CA LYS A 164 -12.26 33.32 -15.68
C LYS A 164 -11.62 34.71 -15.75
#